data_AF-A0A2N5KPW9-F1
#
_entry.id   AF-A0A2N5KPW9-F1
#
_cell.length_a   1.000
_cell.length_b   1.000
_cell.length_c   1.000
_cell.angle_alpha   90.00
_cell.angle_beta   90.00
_cell.angle_gamma   90.00
#
_symmetry.space_group_name_H-M   'P 1'
#
loop_
_entity.id
_entity.type
_entity.pdbx_description
1 polymer ?
#
loop_
_entity_poly.entity_id
_entity_poly.type
_entity_poly.pdbx_seq_one_letter_code
_entity_poly.pdbx_strand_id
1 'polypeptide(L)'
;MNVGGIPVEVVRKPIKNLHVSVHPPDGRVRVSAPSLLEDDAVRLAVISKLSWIRRHQRAFAEQPRQSQREMVSGESHYFMGRRYRLNLLEHAGPNRVSINGNSELRMQIRPGADRDKRESVLTEWYRRQLKTLIPDLNNY
;
A
#
# COMPACT_ATOMS: atom_id res chain seq x y z
N MET A 1 2.36 24.06 -10.19
CA MET A 1 3.40 24.69 -11.03
C MET A 1 4.13 23.62 -11.85
N ASN A 2 4.88 23.98 -12.90
CA ASN A 2 5.71 23.03 -13.67
C ASN A 2 7.19 23.44 -13.58
N VAL A 3 8.07 22.51 -13.22
CA VAL A 3 9.51 22.75 -13.08
C VAL A 3 10.28 21.64 -13.80
N GLY A 4 11.00 21.99 -14.87
CA GLY A 4 11.82 21.03 -15.63
C GLY A 4 11.02 19.87 -16.24
N GLY A 5 9.76 20.11 -16.61
CA GLY A 5 8.84 19.10 -17.14
C GLY A 5 8.10 18.28 -16.09
N ILE A 6 8.29 18.57 -14.79
CA ILE A 6 7.63 17.86 -13.69
C ILE A 6 6.48 18.72 -13.14
N PRO A 7 5.23 18.22 -13.14
CA PRO A 7 4.13 18.87 -12.44
C PRO A 7 4.35 18.78 -10.92
N VAL A 8 4.33 19.94 -10.27
CA VAL A 8 4.55 20.09 -8.83
C VAL A 8 3.32 20.73 -8.18
N GLU A 9 2.77 20.03 -7.20
CA GLU A 9 1.74 20.57 -6.31
C GLU A 9 2.41 21.35 -5.18
N VAL A 10 2.13 22.65 -5.07
CA VAL A 10 2.65 23.49 -3.99
C VAL A 10 1.56 23.73 -2.98
N VAL A 11 1.84 23.42 -1.71
CA VAL A 11 0.91 23.60 -0.60
C VAL A 11 1.53 24.54 0.42
N ARG A 12 0.93 25.71 0.56
CA ARG A 12 1.36 26.75 1.49
C ARG A 12 0.83 26.45 2.89
N LYS A 13 1.73 26.39 3.88
CA LYS A 13 1.41 26.05 5.27
C LYS A 13 2.25 26.89 6.23
N PRO A 14 1.80 27.11 7.49
CA PRO A 14 2.59 27.80 8.52
C PRO A 14 3.71 26.88 9.04
N ILE A 15 4.71 26.64 8.20
CA ILE A 15 5.90 25.82 8.48
C ILE A 15 7.16 26.65 8.33
N LYS A 16 8.23 26.27 9.03
CA LYS A 16 9.52 26.97 8.96
C LYS A 16 10.34 26.59 7.73
N ASN A 17 10.26 25.33 7.30
CA ASN A 17 11.12 24.75 6.26
C ASN A 17 10.30 24.27 5.06
N LEU A 18 10.89 24.40 3.87
CA LEU A 18 10.33 23.84 2.64
C LEU A 18 10.63 22.34 2.55
N HIS A 19 9.62 21.52 2.35
CA HIS A 19 9.74 20.07 2.20
C HIS A 19 9.28 19.62 0.81
N VAL A 20 10.07 18.78 0.15
CA VAL A 20 9.73 18.16 -1.14
C VAL A 20 9.50 16.67 -0.92
N SER A 21 8.34 16.17 -1.34
CA SER A 21 7.97 14.76 -1.27
C SER A 21 7.55 14.22 -2.64
N VAL A 22 7.84 12.94 -2.89
CA VAL A 22 7.42 12.21 -4.09
C VAL A 22 6.50 11.08 -3.63
N HIS A 23 5.26 11.08 -4.10
CA HIS A 23 4.24 10.15 -3.66
C HIS A 23 4.04 9.00 -4.66
N PRO A 24 3.99 7.74 -4.19
CA PRO A 24 3.54 6.62 -5.01
C PRO A 24 2.04 6.75 -5.35
N PRO A 25 1.54 6.08 -6.40
CA PRO A 25 2.27 5.21 -7.33
C PRO A 25 2.88 5.96 -8.53
N ASP A 26 2.35 7.13 -8.88
CA ASP A 26 2.69 7.86 -10.12
C ASP A 26 3.93 8.77 -9.96
N GLY A 27 4.52 8.81 -8.76
CA GLY A 27 5.64 9.68 -8.46
C GLY A 27 5.27 11.16 -8.43
N ARG A 28 4.05 11.49 -7.97
CA ARG A 28 3.55 12.86 -7.87
C ARG A 28 4.40 13.68 -6.90
N VAL A 29 4.86 14.85 -7.35
CA VAL A 29 5.72 15.72 -6.55
C VAL A 29 4.89 16.74 -5.81
N ARG A 30 5.07 16.80 -4.50
CA ARG A 30 4.45 17.79 -3.63
C ARG A 30 5.50 18.59 -2.90
N VAL A 31 5.29 19.90 -2.82
CA VAL A 31 6.12 20.81 -2.05
C VAL A 31 5.27 21.47 -0.97
N SER A 32 5.62 21.25 0.28
CA SER A 32 5.09 22.05 1.38
C SER A 32 6.02 23.24 1.58
N ALA A 33 5.50 24.46 1.47
CA ALA A 33 6.29 25.67 1.57
C ALA A 33 5.70 26.65 2.61
N PRO A 34 6.54 27.43 3.31
CA PRO A 34 6.06 28.53 4.14
C PRO A 34 5.19 29.51 3.34
N SER A 35 4.18 30.11 3.98
CA SER A 35 3.26 31.04 3.32
C SER A 35 3.95 32.30 2.77
N LEU A 36 5.02 32.74 3.43
CA LEU A 36 5.80 33.94 3.08
C LEU A 36 6.94 33.67 2.08
N LEU A 37 7.18 32.41 1.72
CA LEU A 37 8.27 32.06 0.82
C LEU A 37 7.87 32.33 -0.64
N GLU A 38 8.70 33.01 -1.42
CA GLU A 38 8.37 33.29 -2.82
C GLU A 38 8.35 32.03 -3.71
N ASP A 39 7.58 32.07 -4.79
CA ASP A 39 7.46 30.97 -5.75
C ASP A 39 8.80 30.65 -6.45
N ASP A 40 9.67 31.64 -6.66
CA ASP A 40 11.00 31.42 -7.25
C ASP A 40 11.93 30.63 -6.32
N ALA A 41 11.86 30.88 -5.01
CA ALA A 41 12.59 30.07 -4.04
C ALA A 41 12.08 28.62 -4.02
N VAL A 42 10.77 28.42 -4.15
CA VAL A 42 10.18 27.08 -4.32
C VAL A 42 10.69 26.42 -5.60
N ARG A 43 10.73 27.15 -6.71
CA ARG A 43 11.23 26.66 -8.00
C ARG A 43 12.69 26.23 -7.90
N LEU A 44 13.56 27.05 -7.33
CA LEU A 44 14.98 26.74 -7.13
C LEU A 44 15.19 25.51 -6.24
N ALA A 45 14.39 25.37 -5.18
CA ALA A 45 14.42 24.21 -4.29
C ALA A 45 14.00 22.92 -5.01
N VAL A 46 13.06 23.00 -5.95
CA VAL A 46 12.69 21.85 -6.80
C VAL A 46 13.80 21.54 -7.81
N ILE A 47 14.38 22.56 -8.46
CA ILE A 47 15.46 22.39 -9.44
C ILE A 47 16.66 21.67 -8.80
N SER A 48 17.08 22.10 -7.61
CA SER A 48 18.20 21.48 -6.89
C SER A 48 17.95 20.02 -6.52
N LYS A 49 16.68 19.59 -6.46
CA LYS A 49 16.26 18.22 -6.15
C LYS A 49 15.82 17.41 -7.37
N LEU A 50 15.94 17.92 -8.60
CA LEU A 50 15.46 17.23 -9.81
C LEU A 50 16.00 15.81 -9.97
N SER A 51 17.31 15.60 -9.75
CA SER A 51 17.93 14.28 -9.82
C SER A 51 17.36 13.32 -8.77
N TRP A 52 17.15 13.81 -7.54
CA TRP A 52 16.53 13.04 -6.46
C TRP A 52 15.07 12.69 -6.78
N ILE A 53 14.29 13.64 -7.30
CA ILE A 53 12.89 13.44 -7.72
C ILE A 53 12.82 12.34 -8.78
N ARG A 54 13.59 12.47 -9.86
CA ARG A 54 13.58 11.50 -10.97
C ARG A 54 13.98 10.10 -10.52
N ARG A 55 14.93 9.98 -9.59
CA ARG A 55 15.32 8.70 -8.99
C ARG A 55 14.15 8.06 -8.23
N HIS A 56 13.41 8.84 -7.43
CA HIS A 56 12.26 8.33 -6.69
C HIS A 56 11.11 7.95 -7.62
N GLN A 57 10.82 8.76 -8.65
CA GLN A 57 9.83 8.44 -9.66
C GLN A 57 10.16 7.13 -10.38
N ARG A 58 11.43 6.93 -10.75
CA ARG A 58 11.89 5.68 -11.36
C ARG A 58 11.73 4.50 -10.41
N ALA A 59 12.14 4.65 -9.15
CA ALA A 59 11.99 3.60 -8.15
C ALA A 59 10.52 3.18 -7.96
N PHE A 60 9.58 4.14 -7.96
CA PHE A 60 8.15 3.82 -7.89
C PHE A 60 7.60 3.19 -9.19
N ALA A 61 8.12 3.57 -10.35
CA ALA A 61 7.74 2.98 -11.62
C ALA A 61 8.26 1.54 -11.79
N GLU A 62 9.48 1.27 -11.29
CA GLU A 62 10.14 -0.04 -11.31
C GLU A 62 9.66 -0.95 -10.18
N GLN A 63 9.04 -0.39 -9.14
CA GLN A 63 8.47 -1.18 -8.06
C GLN A 63 7.43 -2.13 -8.66
N PRO A 64 7.61 -3.46 -8.54
CA PRO A 64 6.65 -4.40 -9.07
C PRO A 64 5.32 -4.08 -8.43
N ARG A 65 4.40 -3.53 -9.24
CA ARG A 65 3.03 -3.29 -8.82
C ARG A 65 2.56 -4.63 -8.32
N GLN A 66 2.18 -4.72 -7.04
CA GLN A 66 1.52 -5.91 -6.57
C GLN A 66 0.32 -6.07 -7.49
N SER A 67 0.37 -7.07 -8.37
CA SER A 67 -0.76 -7.40 -9.22
C SER A 67 -1.95 -7.54 -8.28
N GLN A 68 -3.12 -7.05 -8.71
CA GLN A 68 -4.31 -7.25 -7.92
C GLN A 68 -4.40 -8.74 -7.62
N ARG A 69 -4.55 -9.07 -6.32
CA ARG A 69 -4.70 -10.44 -5.87
C ARG A 69 -5.91 -11.01 -6.59
N GLU A 70 -5.72 -12.05 -7.39
CA GLU A 70 -6.78 -12.67 -8.20
C GLU A 70 -7.71 -13.52 -7.32
N MET A 71 -7.27 -13.86 -6.11
CA MET A 71 -8.01 -14.65 -5.11
C MET A 71 -8.43 -16.01 -5.67
N VAL A 72 -7.48 -16.66 -6.35
CA VAL A 72 -7.62 -17.97 -6.98
C VAL A 72 -6.79 -19.04 -6.28
N SER A 73 -7.21 -20.30 -6.39
CA SER A 73 -6.42 -21.43 -5.87
C SER A 73 -5.02 -21.45 -6.49
N GLY A 74 -4.01 -21.73 -5.66
CA GLY A 74 -2.59 -21.71 -6.03
C GLY A 74 -1.91 -20.35 -5.82
N GLU A 75 -2.68 -19.26 -5.68
CA GLU A 75 -2.12 -17.94 -5.40
C GLU A 75 -1.36 -17.93 -4.07
N SER A 76 -0.23 -17.21 -4.03
CA SER A 76 0.62 -17.14 -2.85
C SER A 76 0.27 -15.96 -1.94
N HIS A 77 -0.11 -16.26 -0.71
CA HIS A 77 -0.41 -15.30 0.34
C HIS A 77 0.59 -15.43 1.48
N TYR A 78 0.99 -14.29 2.04
CA TYR A 78 1.92 -14.27 3.17
C TYR A 78 1.15 -14.07 4.47
N PHE A 79 1.54 -14.81 5.50
CA PHE A 79 1.08 -14.62 6.87
C PHE A 79 2.26 -14.80 7.81
N MET A 80 2.53 -13.82 8.66
CA MET A 80 3.66 -13.84 9.62
C MET A 80 5.01 -14.15 8.95
N GLY A 81 5.29 -13.53 7.81
CA GLY A 81 6.53 -13.74 7.04
C GLY A 81 6.62 -15.07 6.29
N ARG A 82 5.64 -15.97 6.44
CA ARG A 82 5.62 -17.27 5.76
C ARG A 82 4.66 -17.26 4.57
N ARG A 83 5.09 -17.89 3.48
CA ARG A 83 4.30 -18.07 2.25
C ARG A 83 3.37 -19.28 2.39
N TYR A 84 2.08 -19.08 2.07
CA TYR A 84 1.06 -20.10 1.96
C TYR A 84 0.40 -20.03 0.59
N ARG A 85 0.03 -21.19 0.01
CA ARG A 85 -0.78 -21.26 -1.21
C ARG A 85 -2.25 -21.28 -0.83
N LEU A 86 -3.04 -20.40 -1.46
CA LEU A 86 -4.49 -20.37 -1.28
C LEU A 86 -5.10 -21.64 -1.86
N ASN A 87 -5.94 -22.32 -1.09
CA ASN A 87 -6.76 -23.43 -1.55
C ASN A 87 -8.22 -23.04 -1.34
N LEU A 88 -8.91 -22.68 -2.43
CA LEU A 88 -10.31 -22.30 -2.43
C LEU A 88 -11.17 -23.55 -2.53
N LEU A 89 -12.06 -23.73 -1.55
CA LEU A 89 -13.04 -24.81 -1.51
C LEU A 89 -14.43 -24.20 -1.50
N GLU A 90 -15.22 -24.52 -2.51
CA GLU A 90 -16.62 -24.13 -2.53
C GLU A 90 -17.39 -24.95 -1.49
N HIS A 91 -18.14 -24.28 -0.63
CA HIS A 91 -18.89 -24.90 0.44
C HIS A 91 -20.18 -24.14 0.74
N ALA A 92 -21.29 -24.85 0.89
CA ALA A 92 -22.62 -24.27 1.16
C ALA A 92 -22.81 -23.75 2.61
N GLY A 93 -21.73 -23.58 3.37
CA GLY A 93 -21.72 -23.13 4.76
C GLY A 93 -21.21 -21.69 4.95
N PRO A 94 -20.92 -21.30 6.20
CA PRO A 94 -20.27 -20.03 6.51
C PRO A 94 -18.86 -19.93 5.90
N ASN A 95 -18.48 -18.73 5.49
CA ASN A 95 -17.14 -18.48 4.97
C ASN A 95 -16.08 -18.67 6.07
N ARG A 96 -15.03 -19.44 5.79
CA ARG A 96 -13.98 -19.76 6.76
C ARG A 96 -12.62 -19.71 6.10
N VAL A 97 -11.63 -19.20 6.83
CA VAL A 97 -10.22 -19.24 6.42
C VAL A 97 -9.43 -19.89 7.55
N SER A 98 -8.51 -20.77 7.21
CA SER A 98 -7.64 -21.46 8.15
C SER A 98 -6.32 -21.82 7.50
N ILE A 99 -5.24 -21.78 8.26
CA ILE A 99 -3.98 -22.39 7.86
C ILE A 99 -4.12 -23.90 8.01
N ASN A 100 -3.78 -24.64 6.96
CA ASN A 100 -3.69 -26.09 7.01
C ASN A 100 -2.23 -26.52 6.85
N GLY A 101 -1.69 -27.12 7.91
CA GLY A 101 -0.28 -27.48 7.98
C GLY A 101 0.63 -26.25 7.81
N ASN A 102 1.62 -26.38 6.93
CA ASN A 102 2.78 -25.50 6.88
C ASN A 102 2.89 -24.66 5.60
N SER A 103 1.99 -24.87 4.63
CA SER A 103 2.10 -24.29 3.29
C SER A 103 0.76 -24.02 2.62
N GLU A 104 -0.36 -24.41 3.22
CA GLU A 104 -1.71 -24.21 2.66
C GLU A 104 -2.51 -23.21 3.50
N LEU A 105 -3.14 -22.26 2.80
CA LEU A 105 -4.15 -21.38 3.35
C LEU A 105 -5.50 -21.79 2.75
N ARG A 106 -6.31 -22.50 3.53
CA ARG A 106 -7.59 -23.00 3.08
C ARG A 106 -8.66 -21.93 3.26
N MET A 107 -9.39 -21.63 2.20
CA MET A 107 -10.56 -20.75 2.22
C MET A 107 -11.79 -21.54 1.78
N GLN A 108 -12.75 -21.69 2.68
CA GLN A 108 -14.08 -22.18 2.37
C GLN A 108 -14.99 -20.99 2.10
N ILE A 109 -15.57 -20.94 0.90
CA ILE A 109 -16.45 -19.85 0.50
C ILE A 109 -17.70 -20.39 -0.20
N ARG A 110 -18.80 -19.65 -0.12
CA ARG A 110 -20.01 -19.99 -0.87
C ARG A 110 -19.74 -20.03 -2.38
N PRO A 111 -20.36 -20.98 -3.11
CA PRO A 111 -20.26 -21.02 -4.57
C PRO A 111 -20.66 -19.69 -5.20
N GLY A 112 -19.95 -19.30 -6.26
CA GLY A 112 -20.23 -18.06 -7.00
C GLY A 112 -19.78 -16.76 -6.31
N ALA A 113 -19.04 -16.84 -5.20
CA ALA A 113 -18.44 -15.65 -4.60
C ALA A 113 -17.38 -15.03 -5.52
N ASP A 114 -17.52 -13.72 -5.76
CA ASP A 114 -16.59 -12.93 -6.56
C ASP A 114 -15.25 -12.70 -5.84
N ARG A 115 -14.31 -12.10 -6.59
CA ARG A 115 -12.95 -11.81 -6.13
C ARG A 115 -12.95 -10.89 -4.90
N ASP A 116 -13.80 -9.86 -4.90
CA ASP A 116 -13.86 -8.89 -3.80
C ASP A 116 -14.40 -9.52 -2.51
N LYS A 117 -15.37 -10.45 -2.61
CA LYS A 117 -15.87 -11.21 -1.46
C LYS A 117 -14.80 -12.12 -0.88
N ARG A 118 -14.03 -12.80 -1.73
CA ARG A 118 -12.89 -13.64 -1.29
C ARG A 118 -11.85 -12.78 -0.57
N GLU A 119 -11.52 -11.63 -1.13
CA GLU A 119 -10.56 -10.69 -0.52
C GLU A 119 -11.07 -10.21 0.84
N SER A 120 -12.34 -9.78 0.93
CA SER A 120 -12.94 -9.32 2.19
C SER A 120 -12.88 -10.39 3.28
N VAL A 121 -13.17 -11.65 2.94
CA VAL A 121 -13.14 -12.79 3.86
C VAL A 121 -11.72 -13.04 4.36
N LEU A 122 -10.72 -12.98 3.45
CA LEU A 122 -9.32 -13.16 3.82
C LEU A 122 -8.81 -12.01 4.70
N THR A 123 -9.11 -10.77 4.35
CA THR A 123 -8.76 -9.58 5.15
C THR A 123 -9.32 -9.67 6.55
N GLU A 124 -10.58 -10.09 6.70
CA GLU A 124 -11.20 -10.24 8.01
C GLU A 124 -10.55 -11.35 8.83
N TRP A 125 -10.13 -12.45 8.18
CA TRP A 125 -9.33 -13.46 8.84
C TRP A 125 -7.98 -12.92 9.32
N TYR A 126 -7.23 -12.16 8.50
CA TYR A 126 -5.99 -11.52 8.92
C TYR A 126 -6.18 -10.61 10.13
N ARG A 127 -7.23 -9.78 10.15
CA ARG A 127 -7.54 -8.92 11.30
C ARG A 127 -7.76 -9.71 12.57
N ARG A 128 -8.52 -10.82 12.50
CA ARG A 128 -8.74 -11.69 13.67
C ARG A 128 -7.42 -12.31 14.15
N GLN A 129 -6.56 -12.77 13.25
CA GLN A 129 -5.25 -13.31 13.63
C GLN A 129 -4.32 -12.25 14.25
N LEU A 130 -4.36 -11.01 13.77
CA LEU A 130 -3.60 -9.91 14.37
C LEU A 130 -4.11 -9.58 15.77
N LYS A 131 -5.43 -9.53 15.96
CA LYS A 131 -6.03 -9.32 17.29
C LYS A 131 -5.64 -10.39 18.31
N THR A 132 -5.46 -11.64 17.88
CA THR A 132 -4.99 -12.70 18.79
C THR A 132 -3.50 -12.60 19.15
N LEU A 133 -2.70 -11.92 18.33
CA LEU A 133 -1.24 -11.79 18.52
C LEU A 133 -0.84 -10.52 19.27
N ILE A 134 -1.74 -9.53 19.32
CA ILE A 134 -1.58 -8.35 20.17
C ILE A 134 -2.27 -8.71 21.49
N PRO A 135 -1.56 -9.18 22.54
CA PRO A 135 -2.15 -9.19 23.87
C PRO A 135 -2.64 -7.78 24.18
N ASP A 136 -3.80 -7.65 24.83
CA ASP A 136 -4.43 -6.36 25.15
C ASP A 136 -3.36 -5.33 25.54
N LEU A 137 -3.17 -4.30 24.69
CA LEU A 137 -2.36 -3.12 24.99
C LEU A 137 -3.08 -2.24 26.02
N ASN A 138 -3.60 -2.88 27.07
CA ASN A 138 -4.40 -2.28 28.12
C ASN A 138 -3.76 -2.45 29.50
N ASN A 139 -2.43 -2.59 29.55
CA ASN A 139 -1.66 -2.40 30.77
C ASN A 139 -0.55 -1.37 30.50
N TYR A 140 -0.64 -0.29 31.28
CA TYR A 140 0.12 0.96 31.28
C TYR A 140 1.65 0.82 31.26
#